data_AF-A0A8S3WIG2-F1
#
_entry.id   AF-A0A8S3WIG2-F1
#
_cell.length_a   1.000
_cell.length_b   1.000
_cell.length_c   1.000
_cell.angle_alpha   90.00
_cell.angle_beta   90.00
_cell.angle_gamma   90.00
#
_symmetry.space_group_name_H-M   'P 1'
#
loop_
_entity.id
_entity.type
_entity.pdbx_description
1 polymer ?
#
loop_
_entity_poly.entity_id
_entity_poly.type
_entity_poly.pdbx_seq_one_letter_code
_entity_poly.pdbx_strand_id
1 'polypeptide(L)'
;MSSNNLPVILLSASNNIVAASIISELIDNEIEDNVSKEAGWRVWELVNKYYTAQVRVLPVIDGEELPEVEAQAHIIYLAENEGADIAEAREIRAASVLRRGAVRLALADTADTADALMSWALRGRYEVVALRGERDATEVGERDGAGWGWGRARGALHAHVWPGLRRRAPRRALPPRDTEDSESSDGGGAESDEEEEGAVERAEAFADALGVLAELAERRDERGEREHDELRRERAEQLVAAFCRALGHDLDSC
;
A
#
# COMPACT_ATOMS: atom_id res chain seq x y z
N MET A 1 -27.08 -3.05 4.15
CA MET A 1 -25.72 -3.23 4.70
C MET A 1 -25.39 -1.93 5.40
N SER A 2 -25.20 -1.96 6.72
CA SER A 2 -25.05 -0.75 7.52
C SER A 2 -23.84 0.05 7.04
N SER A 3 -24.08 1.25 6.53
CA SER A 3 -23.08 2.19 6.00
C SER A 3 -22.07 2.66 7.03
N ASN A 4 -22.17 2.27 8.31
CA ASN A 4 -21.38 2.86 9.39
C ASN A 4 -19.93 2.37 9.52
N ASN A 5 -19.46 1.39 8.75
CA ASN A 5 -18.16 0.77 8.98
C ASN A 5 -17.21 0.82 7.76
N LEU A 6 -17.21 1.93 7.03
CA LEU A 6 -16.24 2.14 5.95
C LEU A 6 -14.90 2.63 6.52
N PRO A 7 -13.76 2.12 6.02
CA PRO A 7 -12.46 2.68 6.35
C PRO A 7 -12.35 4.17 6.00
N VAL A 8 -11.64 4.92 6.83
CA VAL A 8 -11.52 6.38 6.79
C VAL A 8 -10.12 6.79 6.34
N ILE A 9 -10.08 7.72 5.40
CA ILE A 9 -8.94 8.51 4.96
C ILE A 9 -9.11 9.90 5.57
N LEU A 10 -8.18 10.27 6.46
CA LEU A 10 -8.14 11.59 7.05
C LEU A 10 -7.38 12.54 6.11
N LEU A 11 -7.96 13.69 5.78
CA LEU A 11 -7.32 14.73 4.98
C LEU A 11 -7.14 15.99 5.82
N SER A 12 -5.92 16.28 6.26
CA SER A 12 -5.60 17.53 6.95
C SER A 12 -5.31 18.64 5.94
N ALA A 13 -6.06 19.74 6.03
CA ALA A 13 -5.93 20.89 5.14
C ALA A 13 -6.16 22.21 5.89
N SER A 14 -5.72 23.33 5.30
CA SER A 14 -5.84 24.65 5.91
C SER A 14 -7.28 25.20 5.94
N ASN A 15 -8.12 24.83 4.97
CA ASN A 15 -9.52 25.26 4.90
C ASN A 15 -10.38 24.32 4.03
N ASN A 16 -11.70 24.47 4.14
CA ASN A 16 -12.68 23.66 3.42
C ASN A 16 -12.60 23.77 1.88
N ILE A 17 -12.21 24.93 1.35
CA ILE A 17 -12.09 25.13 -0.11
C ILE A 17 -10.93 24.29 -0.64
N VAL A 18 -9.78 24.36 0.02
CA VAL A 18 -8.58 23.58 -0.30
C VAL A 18 -8.89 22.08 -0.16
N ALA A 19 -9.49 21.67 0.95
CA ALA A 19 -9.88 20.29 1.18
C ALA A 19 -10.81 19.76 0.07
N ALA A 20 -11.85 20.52 -0.30
CA ALA A 20 -12.77 20.13 -1.37
C ALA A 20 -12.07 20.02 -2.74
N SER A 21 -11.13 20.91 -3.04
CA SER A 21 -10.31 20.85 -4.25
C SER A 21 -9.47 19.58 -4.29
N ILE A 22 -8.76 19.26 -3.20
CA ILE A 22 -7.92 18.07 -3.11
C ILE A 22 -8.76 16.80 -3.22
N ILE A 23 -9.91 16.75 -2.57
CA ILE A 23 -10.81 15.60 -2.66
C ILE A 23 -11.27 15.39 -4.09
N SER A 24 -11.61 16.46 -4.82
CA SER A 24 -12.02 16.39 -6.22
C SER A 24 -10.89 15.92 -7.15
N GLU A 25 -9.64 16.30 -6.84
CA GLU A 25 -8.45 15.81 -7.55
C GLU A 25 -8.04 14.39 -7.14
N LEU A 26 -8.38 13.94 -5.93
CA LEU A 26 -8.00 12.61 -5.46
C LEU A 26 -9.00 11.54 -5.91
N ILE A 27 -10.30 11.82 -5.75
CA ILE A 27 -11.40 10.89 -6.03
C ILE A 27 -11.75 10.92 -7.51
N ASP A 28 -11.75 9.76 -8.15
CA ASP A 28 -12.16 9.58 -9.55
C ASP A 28 -13.55 8.94 -9.70
N ASN A 29 -14.06 8.27 -8.65
CA ASN A 29 -15.34 7.56 -8.63
C ASN A 29 -16.08 7.82 -7.30
N GLU A 30 -16.71 8.99 -7.18
CA GLU A 30 -17.49 9.35 -5.99
C GLU A 30 -18.84 8.61 -5.98
N ILE A 31 -19.18 7.99 -4.85
CA ILE A 31 -20.52 7.43 -4.61
C ILE A 31 -21.35 8.46 -3.85
N GLU A 32 -22.52 8.78 -4.39
CA GLU A 32 -23.50 9.59 -3.68
C GLU A 32 -24.12 8.78 -2.52
N ASP A 33 -23.62 9.01 -1.31
CA ASP A 33 -24.26 8.55 -0.07
C ASP A 33 -24.86 9.75 0.67
N ASN A 34 -26.19 9.87 0.63
CA ASN A 34 -26.93 11.00 1.21
C ASN A 34 -26.67 11.16 2.72
N VAL A 35 -26.41 10.06 3.45
CA VAL A 35 -26.10 10.09 4.89
C VAL A 35 -24.69 10.63 5.12
N SER A 36 -23.74 10.29 4.25
CA SER A 36 -22.38 10.78 4.32
C SER A 36 -22.28 12.27 3.92
N LYS A 37 -23.06 12.73 2.93
CA LYS A 37 -23.09 14.13 2.50
C LYS A 37 -23.52 15.10 3.61
N GLU A 38 -24.50 14.72 4.44
CA GLU A 38 -24.96 15.55 5.57
C GLU A 38 -23.89 15.73 6.67
N ALA A 39 -22.95 14.79 6.79
CA ALA A 39 -21.81 14.85 7.70
C ALA A 39 -20.53 15.45 7.08
N GLY A 40 -20.60 15.94 5.84
CA GLY A 40 -19.43 16.45 5.10
C GLY A 40 -18.47 15.35 4.61
N TRP A 41 -18.88 14.07 4.67
CA TRP A 41 -18.09 12.93 4.26
C TRP A 41 -18.26 12.67 2.76
N ARG A 42 -17.16 12.27 2.12
CA ARG A 42 -17.15 11.85 0.72
C ARG A 42 -16.83 10.36 0.65
N VAL A 43 -17.61 9.60 -0.11
CA VAL A 43 -17.37 8.16 -0.28
C VAL A 43 -16.71 7.94 -1.62
N TRP A 44 -15.51 7.36 -1.60
CA TRP A 44 -14.77 6.99 -2.79
C TRP A 44 -14.84 5.48 -3.02
N GLU A 45 -15.26 5.09 -4.23
CA GLU A 45 -15.09 3.71 -4.70
C GLU A 45 -13.71 3.54 -5.33
N LEU A 46 -12.78 2.98 -4.56
CA LEU A 46 -11.48 2.55 -5.06
C LEU A 46 -11.66 1.33 -5.95
N VAL A 47 -11.50 1.51 -7.26
CA VAL A 47 -11.60 0.43 -8.24
C VAL A 47 -10.26 0.25 -8.95
N ASN A 48 -9.64 -0.92 -8.80
CA ASN A 48 -8.46 -1.29 -9.60
C ASN A 48 -8.63 -2.64 -10.28
N LYS A 49 -7.56 -3.15 -10.91
CA LYS A 49 -7.56 -4.44 -11.60
C LYS A 49 -7.78 -5.63 -10.66
N TYR A 50 -7.47 -5.48 -9.38
CA TYR A 50 -7.41 -6.56 -8.40
C TYR A 50 -8.61 -6.57 -7.44
N TYR A 51 -9.11 -5.40 -7.05
CA TYR A 51 -10.18 -5.27 -6.07
C TYR A 51 -11.03 -4.01 -6.26
N THR A 52 -12.15 -3.99 -5.54
CA THR A 52 -12.99 -2.82 -5.30
C THR A 52 -13.12 -2.60 -3.79
N ALA A 53 -12.98 -1.37 -3.31
CA ALA A 53 -13.18 -0.99 -1.91
C ALA A 53 -13.92 0.35 -1.81
N GLN A 54 -14.71 0.53 -0.75
CA GLN A 54 -15.35 1.81 -0.46
C GLN A 54 -14.66 2.42 0.76
N VAL A 55 -14.17 3.64 0.60
CA VAL A 55 -13.49 4.40 1.66
C VAL A 55 -14.19 5.73 1.87
N ARG A 56 -14.13 6.26 3.08
CA ARG A 56 -14.57 7.61 3.41
C ARG A 56 -13.39 8.55 3.40
N VAL A 57 -13.53 9.69 2.75
CA VAL A 57 -12.57 10.78 2.85
C VAL A 57 -13.18 11.84 3.76
N LEU A 58 -12.46 12.13 4.83
CA LEU A 58 -12.86 13.05 5.88
C LEU A 58 -11.87 14.22 5.91
N PRO A 59 -12.28 15.42 5.48
CA PRO A 59 -11.48 16.61 5.67
C PRO A 59 -11.43 17.00 7.16
N VAL A 60 -10.26 17.38 7.63
CA VAL A 60 -10.03 17.98 8.96
C VAL A 60 -9.34 19.30 8.74
N ILE A 61 -10.03 20.38 9.07
CA ILE A 61 -9.50 21.73 8.88
C ILE A 61 -8.65 22.12 10.08
N ASP A 62 -7.65 22.95 9.84
CA ASP A 62 -6.85 23.49 10.93
C ASP A 62 -7.68 24.26 11.96
N GLY A 63 -7.53 23.89 13.22
CA GLY A 63 -8.29 24.46 14.34
C GLY A 63 -9.61 23.77 14.64
N GLU A 64 -10.06 22.83 13.80
CA GLU A 64 -11.23 22.00 14.10
C GLU A 64 -10.88 20.80 15.01
N GLU A 65 -11.85 20.37 15.79
CA GLU A 65 -11.73 19.16 16.60
C GLU A 65 -11.69 17.92 15.71
N LEU A 66 -10.85 16.96 16.09
CA LEU A 66 -10.81 15.68 15.41
C LEU A 66 -12.05 14.86 15.77
N PRO A 67 -12.74 14.27 14.79
CA PRO A 67 -13.82 13.34 15.07
C PRO A 67 -13.25 12.03 15.64
N GLU A 68 -14.07 11.35 16.44
CA GLU A 68 -13.75 10.03 16.99
C GLU A 68 -13.84 8.95 15.91
N VAL A 69 -12.76 8.78 15.15
CA VAL A 69 -12.64 7.77 14.08
C VAL A 69 -11.31 7.04 14.17
N GLU A 70 -11.25 5.82 13.66
CA GLU A 70 -9.99 5.11 13.41
C GLU A 70 -9.65 5.21 11.91
N ALA A 71 -8.66 6.02 11.57
CA ALA A 71 -8.25 6.28 10.19
C ALA A 71 -7.17 5.31 9.70
N GLN A 72 -7.37 4.74 8.51
CA GLN A 72 -6.44 3.82 7.83
C GLN A 72 -5.51 4.55 6.85
N ALA A 73 -5.75 5.83 6.60
CA ALA A 73 -4.80 6.68 5.91
C ALA A 73 -4.85 8.11 6.44
N HIS A 74 -3.70 8.79 6.37
CA HIS A 74 -3.57 10.22 6.59
C HIS A 74 -2.96 10.87 5.37
N ILE A 75 -3.61 11.93 4.91
CA ILE A 75 -3.11 12.81 3.87
C ILE A 75 -2.97 14.19 4.48
N ILE A 76 -1.76 14.73 4.49
CA ILE A 76 -1.50 16.12 4.83
C ILE A 76 -1.29 16.86 3.52
N TYR A 77 -2.14 17.81 3.19
CA TYR A 77 -1.82 18.74 2.12
C TYR A 77 -0.95 19.85 2.67
N LEU A 78 0.03 20.32 1.90
CA LEU A 78 0.89 21.46 2.23
C LEU A 78 0.83 22.43 1.06
N ALA A 79 0.37 23.65 1.33
CA ALA A 79 0.46 24.73 0.34
C ALA A 79 1.93 25.12 0.08
N GLU A 80 2.17 25.85 -1.01
CA GLU A 80 3.52 26.26 -1.46
C GLU A 80 4.36 26.94 -0.36
N ASN A 81 3.71 27.63 0.58
CA ASN A 81 4.34 28.35 1.69
C ASN A 81 4.33 27.58 3.03
N GLU A 82 3.81 26.35 3.06
CA GLU A 82 3.75 25.50 4.26
C GLU A 82 4.90 24.50 4.27
N GLY A 83 5.55 24.35 5.43
CA GLY A 83 6.73 23.50 5.59
C GLY A 83 6.56 22.36 6.59
N ALA A 84 7.70 21.86 7.06
CA ALA A 84 7.77 20.76 8.02
C ALA A 84 7.08 21.06 9.35
N ASP A 85 7.05 22.33 9.77
CA ASP A 85 6.40 22.82 10.99
C ASP A 85 4.87 22.62 10.95
N ILE A 86 4.24 23.00 9.83
CA ILE A 86 2.80 22.79 9.62
C ILE A 86 2.50 21.30 9.49
N ALA A 87 3.37 20.56 8.79
CA ALA A 87 3.23 19.12 8.63
C ALA A 87 3.28 18.38 9.98
N GLU A 88 4.24 18.74 10.84
CA GLU A 88 4.38 18.18 12.19
C GLU A 88 3.18 18.50 13.08
N ALA A 89 2.66 19.73 13.03
CA ALA A 89 1.46 20.10 13.77
C ALA A 89 0.23 19.27 13.35
N ARG A 90 0.04 19.06 12.04
CA ARG A 90 -1.06 18.25 11.49
C ARG A 90 -0.87 16.76 11.80
N GLU A 91 0.36 16.25 11.79
CA GLU A 91 0.67 14.88 12.22
C GLU A 91 0.34 14.65 13.70
N ILE A 92 0.81 15.53 14.60
CA ILE A 92 0.59 15.39 16.04
C ILE A 92 -0.90 15.37 16.34
N ARG A 93 -1.67 16.25 15.68
CA ARG A 93 -3.12 16.28 15.80
C ARG A 93 -3.71 14.92 15.43
N ALA A 94 -3.40 14.40 14.24
CA ALA A 94 -3.96 13.14 13.76
C ALA A 94 -3.44 11.88 14.49
N ALA A 95 -2.35 11.95 15.26
CA ALA A 95 -1.66 10.78 15.78
C ALA A 95 -2.55 9.83 16.61
N SER A 96 -3.52 10.35 17.35
CA SER A 96 -4.43 9.56 18.20
C SER A 96 -5.46 8.74 17.43
N VAL A 97 -5.80 9.16 16.21
CA VAL A 97 -6.83 8.52 15.37
C VAL A 97 -6.23 7.59 14.31
N LEU A 98 -4.90 7.58 14.14
CA LEU A 98 -4.25 6.80 13.10
C LEU A 98 -3.98 5.36 13.52
N ARG A 99 -4.47 4.43 12.70
CA ARG A 99 -4.21 3.00 12.86
C ARG A 99 -2.75 2.65 12.60
N ARG A 100 -2.26 1.59 13.25
CA ARG A 100 -0.99 0.96 12.91
C ARG A 100 -1.01 0.45 11.46
N GLY A 101 0.00 0.83 10.68
CA GLY A 101 0.07 0.46 9.26
C GLY A 101 -0.78 1.35 8.34
N ALA A 102 -1.28 2.48 8.83
CA ALA A 102 -1.96 3.47 8.00
C ALA A 102 -1.04 4.01 6.89
N VAL A 103 -1.62 4.28 5.72
CA VAL A 103 -0.93 5.01 4.64
C VAL A 103 -0.73 6.46 5.08
N ARG A 104 0.46 7.01 4.89
CA ARG A 104 0.81 8.38 5.33
C ARG A 104 1.41 9.15 4.16
N LEU A 105 0.68 10.15 3.66
CA LEU A 105 1.08 10.96 2.52
C LEU A 105 1.15 12.44 2.91
N ALA A 106 2.19 13.12 2.45
CA ALA A 106 2.30 14.57 2.49
C ALA A 106 2.29 15.10 1.05
N LEU A 107 1.16 15.69 0.63
CA LEU A 107 0.99 16.25 -0.70
C LEU A 107 1.47 17.70 -0.68
N ALA A 108 2.62 17.97 -1.29
CA ALA A 108 3.24 19.28 -1.28
C ALA A 108 2.96 20.00 -2.61
N ASP A 109 2.30 21.16 -2.54
CA ASP A 109 2.02 22.02 -3.69
C ASP A 109 3.25 22.86 -4.11
N THR A 110 4.38 22.18 -4.29
CA THR A 110 5.67 22.74 -4.67
C THR A 110 6.38 21.78 -5.62
N ALA A 111 7.30 22.31 -6.43
CA ALA A 111 8.22 21.53 -7.27
C ALA A 111 9.40 20.98 -6.49
N ASP A 112 9.93 21.78 -5.57
CA ASP A 112 11.06 21.40 -4.75
C ASP A 112 10.60 21.19 -3.31
N THR A 113 10.83 19.99 -2.80
CA THR A 113 10.58 19.64 -1.40
C THR A 113 11.82 19.94 -0.58
N ALA A 114 11.71 20.87 0.38
CA ALA A 114 12.83 21.25 1.23
C ALA A 114 13.34 20.07 2.09
N ASP A 115 14.66 20.02 2.36
CA ASP A 115 15.31 18.97 3.15
C ASP A 115 14.69 18.76 4.53
N ALA A 116 14.22 19.84 5.16
CA ALA A 116 13.53 19.78 6.45
C ALA A 116 12.21 19.01 6.37
N LEU A 117 11.45 19.17 5.28
CA LEU A 117 10.20 18.46 5.05
C LEU A 117 10.48 16.98 4.80
N MET A 118 11.50 16.66 4.00
CA MET A 118 11.90 15.27 3.76
C MET A 118 12.38 14.59 5.05
N SER A 119 13.18 15.30 5.87
CA SER A 119 13.65 14.80 7.15
C SER A 119 12.51 14.56 8.15
N TRP A 120 11.52 15.45 8.21
CA TRP A 120 10.31 15.23 8.99
C TRP A 120 9.52 14.02 8.48
N ALA A 121 9.31 13.91 7.17
CA ALA A 121 8.53 12.84 6.58
C ALA A 121 9.15 11.46 6.85
N LEU A 122 10.48 11.34 6.76
CA LEU A 122 11.19 10.10 7.11
C LEU A 122 10.98 9.69 8.58
N ARG A 123 11.00 10.66 9.52
CA ARG A 123 10.72 10.40 10.94
C ARG A 123 9.28 9.95 11.17
N GLY A 124 8.33 10.66 10.56
CA GLY A 124 6.88 10.40 10.67
C GLY A 124 6.40 9.22 9.81
N ARG A 125 7.28 8.64 8.98
CA ARG A 125 6.97 7.63 7.94
C ARG A 125 5.91 8.11 6.94
N TYR A 126 5.98 9.39 6.59
CA TYR A 126 5.22 9.95 5.48
C TYR A 126 6.00 9.80 4.17
N GLU A 127 5.27 9.54 3.10
CA GLU A 127 5.77 9.72 1.76
C GLU A 127 5.42 11.14 1.29
N VAL A 128 6.43 11.92 0.90
CA VAL A 128 6.21 13.26 0.32
C VAL A 128 5.97 13.13 -1.18
N VAL A 129 4.86 13.69 -1.65
CA VAL A 129 4.47 13.71 -3.05
C VAL A 129 4.39 15.16 -3.51
N ALA A 130 5.34 15.57 -4.34
CA ALA A 130 5.27 16.86 -5.03
C ALA A 130 4.13 16.85 -6.06
N LEU A 131 3.26 17.86 -6.02
CA LEU A 131 2.12 18.00 -6.93
C LEU A 131 2.43 18.88 -8.14
N ARG A 132 3.47 19.72 -8.06
CA ARG A 132 3.98 20.58 -9.15
C ARG A 132 5.40 20.15 -9.52
N GLY A 133 5.80 20.21 -10.79
CA GLY A 133 7.09 19.69 -11.22
C GLY A 133 7.07 19.27 -12.69
N GLU A 134 8.18 19.51 -13.38
CA GLU A 134 8.36 19.13 -14.78
C GLU A 134 8.85 17.68 -14.82
N ARG A 135 8.16 16.83 -15.60
CA ARG A 135 8.66 15.49 -15.90
C ARG A 135 9.94 15.69 -16.70
N ASP A 136 11.08 15.16 -16.23
CA ASP A 136 12.17 14.88 -17.16
C ASP A 136 11.62 13.84 -18.15
N ALA A 137 11.16 14.33 -19.31
CA ALA A 137 10.49 13.56 -20.35
C ALA A 137 11.41 12.52 -21.02
N THR A 138 12.62 12.32 -20.49
CA THR A 138 13.66 11.45 -21.01
C THR A 138 13.78 10.11 -20.30
N GLU A 139 13.11 9.88 -19.16
CA GLU A 139 13.15 8.58 -18.49
C GLU A 139 11.87 7.77 -18.70
N VAL A 140 11.95 6.93 -19.74
CA VAL A 140 11.45 5.56 -19.82
C VAL A 140 9.98 5.31 -19.43
N GLY A 141 9.15 5.14 -20.46
CA GLY A 141 8.16 4.07 -20.51
C GLY A 141 6.85 4.27 -19.77
N GLU A 142 5.75 4.33 -20.51
CA GLU A 142 4.37 4.13 -20.02
C GLU A 142 4.10 2.68 -19.56
N ARG A 143 5.10 2.00 -19.02
CA ARG A 143 4.99 0.68 -18.40
C ARG A 143 5.54 0.80 -16.99
N ASP A 144 4.65 0.60 -16.01
CA ASP A 144 4.91 0.56 -14.57
C ASP A 144 4.81 1.90 -13.82
N GLY A 145 3.64 2.52 -13.89
CA GLY A 145 2.75 2.77 -12.72
C GLY A 145 3.24 3.58 -11.50
N ALA A 146 4.53 3.89 -11.36
CA ALA A 146 5.06 4.81 -10.37
C ALA A 146 4.80 6.24 -10.87
N GLY A 147 3.51 6.60 -10.90
CA GLY A 147 3.10 7.95 -11.25
C GLY A 147 3.75 8.96 -10.31
N TRP A 148 3.86 10.19 -10.78
CA TRP A 148 4.21 11.38 -9.99
C TRP A 148 2.92 12.18 -9.68
N GLY A 149 2.98 13.14 -8.75
CA GLY A 149 1.83 13.97 -8.35
C GLY A 149 0.60 13.16 -7.91
N TRP A 150 -0.58 13.54 -8.39
CA TRP A 150 -1.85 12.87 -8.07
C TRP A 150 -1.86 11.38 -8.43
N GLY A 151 -1.17 10.99 -9.51
CA GLY A 151 -1.03 9.59 -9.90
C GLY A 151 -0.31 8.77 -8.83
N ARG A 152 0.74 9.34 -8.22
CA ARG A 152 1.46 8.71 -7.12
C ARG A 152 0.58 8.53 -5.89
N ALA A 153 -0.09 9.61 -5.49
CA ALA A 153 -0.96 9.64 -4.32
C ALA A 153 -2.07 8.60 -4.43
N ARG A 154 -2.77 8.56 -5.57
CA ARG A 154 -3.77 7.53 -5.86
C ARG A 154 -3.14 6.14 -5.88
N GLY A 155 -1.98 5.97 -6.51
CA GLY A 155 -1.27 4.69 -6.56
C GLY A 155 -0.96 4.12 -5.17
N ALA A 156 -0.49 4.96 -4.24
CA ALA A 156 -0.22 4.56 -2.87
C ALA A 156 -1.50 4.11 -2.14
N LEU A 157 -2.62 4.83 -2.32
CA LEU A 157 -3.92 4.46 -1.74
C LEU A 157 -4.49 3.18 -2.39
N HIS A 158 -4.32 2.99 -3.69
CA HIS A 158 -4.72 1.77 -4.40
C HIS A 158 -3.86 0.55 -4.02
N ALA A 159 -2.61 0.74 -3.61
CA ALA A 159 -1.75 -0.35 -3.14
C ALA A 159 -2.10 -0.82 -1.72
N HIS A 160 -2.84 -0.01 -0.96
CA HIS A 160 -3.23 -0.35 0.40
C HIS A 160 -4.29 -1.45 0.47
N VAL A 161 -4.24 -2.25 1.54
CA VAL A 161 -5.19 -3.34 1.80
C VAL A 161 -6.32 -2.81 2.69
N TRP A 162 -7.40 -2.38 2.05
CA TRP A 162 -8.54 -1.78 2.75
C TRP A 162 -9.43 -2.82 3.46
N PRO A 163 -9.85 -2.57 4.71
CA PRO A 163 -10.90 -3.35 5.35
C PRO A 163 -12.16 -3.38 4.47
N GLY A 164 -12.73 -4.58 4.27
CA GLY A 164 -13.92 -4.75 3.44
C GLY A 164 -13.67 -4.71 1.92
N LEU A 165 -12.41 -4.73 1.46
CA LEU A 165 -12.11 -4.86 0.04
C LEU A 165 -12.73 -6.15 -0.53
N ARG A 166 -13.23 -6.06 -1.76
CA ARG A 166 -13.78 -7.20 -2.51
C ARG A 166 -12.85 -7.48 -3.69
N ARG A 167 -12.21 -8.64 -3.72
CA ARG A 167 -11.38 -9.04 -4.85
C ARG A 167 -12.27 -9.17 -6.09
N ARG A 168 -11.80 -8.61 -7.21
CA ARG A 168 -12.43 -8.91 -8.49
C ARG A 168 -12.10 -10.36 -8.85
N ALA A 169 -13.12 -11.13 -9.22
CA ALA A 169 -12.89 -12.47 -9.72
C ALA A 169 -11.86 -12.41 -10.85
N PRO A 170 -10.89 -13.34 -10.90
CA PRO A 170 -9.97 -13.39 -12.03
C PRO A 170 -10.82 -13.41 -13.30
N ARG A 171 -10.54 -12.48 -14.22
CA ARG A 171 -11.15 -12.52 -15.56
C ARG A 171 -10.94 -13.94 -16.06
N ARG A 172 -12.06 -14.65 -16.22
CA ARG A 172 -12.23 -16.02 -16.71
C ARG A 172 -10.95 -16.55 -17.35
N ALA A 173 -10.36 -17.57 -16.74
CA ALA A 173 -9.27 -18.33 -17.34
C ALA A 173 -9.60 -18.52 -18.82
N LEU A 174 -8.64 -18.17 -19.69
CA LEU A 174 -8.76 -18.39 -21.13
C LEU A 174 -9.31 -19.80 -21.33
N PRO A 175 -10.31 -20.00 -22.21
CA PRO A 175 -10.73 -21.36 -22.52
C PRO A 175 -9.48 -22.17 -22.91
N PRO A 176 -9.38 -23.44 -22.49
CA PRO A 176 -8.27 -24.28 -22.90
C PRO A 176 -8.14 -24.15 -24.41
N ARG A 177 -6.93 -23.83 -24.88
CA ARG A 177 -6.65 -23.85 -26.31
C ARG A 177 -7.00 -25.25 -26.79
N ASP A 178 -8.03 -25.36 -27.61
CA ASP A 178 -8.29 -26.55 -28.40
C ASP A 178 -7.07 -26.74 -29.31
N THR A 179 -6.13 -27.59 -28.86
CA THR A 179 -5.07 -28.13 -29.71
C THR A 179 -5.69 -29.27 -30.51
N GLU A 180 -6.41 -28.91 -31.56
CA GLU A 180 -6.68 -29.84 -32.65
C GLU A 180 -5.46 -29.82 -33.58
N ASP A 181 -4.55 -30.78 -33.38
CA ASP A 181 -4.11 -31.71 -34.41
C ASP A 181 -2.99 -32.62 -33.87
N SER A 182 -3.35 -33.91 -33.76
CA SER A 182 -2.58 -35.16 -33.99
C SER A 182 -1.05 -35.08 -33.97
N GLU A 183 -0.30 -35.96 -33.29
CA GLU A 183 -0.23 -37.41 -33.52
C GLU A 183 0.35 -38.16 -32.29
N SER A 184 -0.05 -39.43 -32.16
CA SER A 184 0.24 -40.39 -31.10
C SER A 184 1.72 -40.63 -30.78
N SER A 185 2.02 -40.81 -29.49
CA SER A 185 2.99 -41.83 -29.06
C SER A 185 2.57 -42.39 -27.69
N ASP A 186 2.30 -43.69 -27.72
CA ASP A 186 2.08 -44.55 -26.56
C ASP A 186 3.36 -44.61 -25.72
N GLY A 187 3.22 -44.48 -24.40
CA GLY A 187 4.35 -44.36 -23.48
C GLY A 187 3.88 -44.33 -22.03
N GLY A 188 3.36 -45.45 -21.54
CA GLY A 188 3.10 -45.65 -20.12
C GLY A 188 4.40 -45.59 -19.32
N GLY A 189 4.36 -44.85 -18.21
CA GLY A 189 5.41 -44.79 -17.20
C GLY A 189 4.91 -43.98 -16.01
N ALA A 190 4.65 -44.66 -14.90
CA ALA A 190 4.25 -44.07 -13.64
C ALA A 190 5.43 -43.32 -13.01
N GLU A 191 5.32 -41.99 -12.91
CA GLU A 191 6.22 -41.09 -12.17
C GLU A 191 5.35 -39.90 -11.73
N SER A 192 5.28 -39.45 -10.48
CA SER A 192 5.70 -39.99 -9.20
C SER A 192 4.95 -39.16 -8.15
N ASP A 193 4.20 -39.79 -7.24
CA ASP A 193 3.60 -39.11 -6.07
C ASP A 193 4.68 -38.39 -5.21
N GLU A 194 5.97 -38.71 -5.43
CA GLU A 194 7.14 -38.11 -4.77
C GLU A 194 7.41 -36.64 -5.18
N GLU A 195 7.02 -36.20 -6.39
CA GLU A 195 7.19 -34.78 -6.79
C GLU A 195 6.19 -33.86 -6.08
N GLU A 196 4.97 -34.37 -5.82
CA GLU A 196 3.90 -33.66 -5.14
C GLU A 196 4.17 -33.61 -3.62
N GLU A 197 4.64 -34.72 -3.02
CA GLU A 197 5.11 -34.74 -1.63
C GLU A 197 6.29 -33.78 -1.40
N GLY A 198 7.27 -33.76 -2.32
CA GLY A 198 8.38 -32.80 -2.24
C GLY A 198 7.93 -31.34 -2.39
N ALA A 199 6.86 -31.07 -3.12
CA ALA A 199 6.31 -29.71 -3.24
C ALA A 199 5.62 -29.24 -1.95
N VAL A 200 4.95 -30.15 -1.25
CA VAL A 200 4.33 -29.88 0.05
C VAL A 200 5.41 -29.61 1.10
N GLU A 201 6.45 -30.44 1.19
CA GLU A 201 7.57 -30.22 2.12
C GLU A 201 8.29 -28.88 1.88
N ARG A 202 8.49 -28.50 0.60
CA ARG A 202 9.08 -27.19 0.24
C ARG A 202 8.19 -26.01 0.67
N ALA A 203 6.87 -26.15 0.55
CA ALA A 203 5.91 -25.13 0.94
C ALA A 203 5.80 -24.98 2.48
N GLU A 204 5.83 -26.10 3.21
CA GLU A 204 5.82 -26.12 4.67
C GLU A 204 7.11 -25.51 5.25
N ALA A 205 8.28 -25.87 4.71
CA ALA A 205 9.56 -25.27 5.12
C ALA A 205 9.61 -23.75 4.89
N PHE A 206 8.95 -23.25 3.83
CA PHE A 206 8.83 -21.81 3.58
C PHE A 206 7.85 -21.12 4.54
N ALA A 207 6.74 -21.77 4.87
CA ALA A 207 5.77 -21.27 5.84
C ALA A 207 6.38 -21.16 7.26
N ASP A 208 7.17 -22.15 7.67
CA ASP A 208 7.89 -22.13 8.95
C ASP A 208 8.94 -20.99 8.99
N ALA A 209 9.67 -20.78 7.89
CA ALA A 209 10.63 -19.67 7.80
C ALA A 209 9.95 -18.29 7.94
N LEU A 210 8.73 -18.13 7.40
CA LEU A 210 7.93 -16.92 7.57
C LEU A 210 7.37 -16.75 8.98
N GLY A 211 6.98 -17.84 9.64
CA GLY A 211 6.48 -17.82 11.02
C GLY A 211 7.52 -17.29 12.02
N VAL A 212 8.77 -17.72 11.88
CA VAL A 212 9.88 -17.29 12.75
C VAL A 212 10.19 -15.79 12.61
N LEU A 213 9.97 -15.19 11.44
CA LEU A 213 10.10 -13.74 11.24
C LEU A 213 9.02 -12.94 11.96
N ALA A 214 7.77 -13.43 11.96
CA ALA A 214 6.68 -12.79 12.66
C ALA A 214 6.96 -12.74 14.18
N GLU A 215 7.46 -13.84 14.75
CA GLU A 215 7.86 -13.91 16.17
C GLU A 215 9.01 -12.96 16.54
N LEU A 216 9.94 -12.68 15.62
CA LEU A 216 11.04 -11.74 15.86
C LEU A 216 10.62 -10.28 15.69
N ALA A 217 9.71 -10.01 14.75
CA ALA A 217 9.10 -8.70 14.62
C ALA A 217 8.30 -8.32 15.88
N GLU A 218 7.76 -9.31 16.58
CA GLU A 218 7.10 -9.15 17.88
C GLU A 218 8.08 -9.04 19.06
N ARG A 219 9.27 -9.67 18.99
CA ARG A 219 10.33 -9.57 20.03
C ARG A 219 11.20 -8.31 19.95
N ARG A 220 10.88 -7.36 19.06
CA ARG A 220 11.66 -6.15 18.77
C ARG A 220 11.73 -5.12 19.92
N ASP A 221 11.12 -5.35 21.07
CA ASP A 221 10.99 -4.30 22.06
C ASP A 221 12.23 -4.01 22.90
N GLU A 222 13.22 -4.90 23.08
CA GLU A 222 14.36 -4.55 23.95
C GLU A 222 15.70 -5.19 23.53
N ARG A 223 16.70 -4.32 23.30
CA ARG A 223 18.17 -4.54 23.37
C ARG A 223 18.92 -5.08 22.13
N GLY A 224 19.91 -4.27 21.68
CA GLY A 224 21.15 -4.75 21.02
C GLY A 224 21.23 -4.62 19.49
N GLU A 225 21.37 -3.40 18.96
CA GLU A 225 21.30 -3.10 17.51
C GLU A 225 22.35 -3.80 16.62
N ARG A 226 23.55 -4.17 17.11
CA ARG A 226 24.61 -4.73 16.24
C ARG A 226 24.58 -6.25 16.07
N GLU A 227 24.36 -7.00 17.15
CA GLU A 227 24.16 -8.46 17.05
C GLU A 227 22.86 -8.78 16.29
N HIS A 228 21.86 -7.91 16.40
CA HIS A 228 20.58 -8.06 15.74
C HIS A 228 20.66 -7.86 14.21
N ASP A 229 21.61 -7.08 13.70
CA ASP A 229 21.78 -6.84 12.26
C ASP A 229 22.45 -8.00 11.52
N GLU A 230 23.46 -8.65 12.13
CA GLU A 230 24.10 -9.85 11.56
C GLU A 230 23.13 -11.04 11.56
N LEU A 231 22.43 -11.27 12.68
CA LEU A 231 21.37 -12.29 12.78
C LEU A 231 20.22 -12.03 11.79
N ARG A 232 19.88 -10.76 11.56
CA ARG A 232 18.84 -10.39 10.58
C ARG A 232 19.31 -10.64 9.15
N ARG A 233 20.57 -10.36 8.84
CA ARG A 233 21.16 -10.62 7.53
C ARG A 233 21.22 -12.11 7.23
N GLU A 234 21.75 -12.92 8.15
CA GLU A 234 21.83 -14.38 7.99
C GLU A 234 20.43 -15.01 7.78
N ARG A 235 19.41 -14.53 8.49
CA ARG A 235 18.04 -15.02 8.33
C ARG A 235 17.38 -14.54 7.03
N ALA A 236 17.67 -13.33 6.58
CA ALA A 236 17.25 -12.85 5.27
C ALA A 236 17.85 -13.70 4.15
N GLU A 237 19.12 -14.07 4.27
CA GLU A 237 19.80 -14.99 3.33
C GLU A 237 19.15 -16.38 3.36
N GLN A 238 18.83 -16.92 4.53
CA GLN A 238 18.10 -18.19 4.67
C GLN A 238 16.69 -18.15 4.03
N LEU A 239 15.98 -17.03 4.12
CA LEU A 239 14.67 -16.85 3.51
C LEU A 239 14.74 -16.76 2.00
N VAL A 240 15.71 -16.01 1.48
CA VAL A 240 15.96 -15.96 0.03
C VAL A 240 16.34 -17.35 -0.47
N ALA A 241 17.13 -18.10 0.29
CA ALA A 241 17.47 -19.49 -0.04
C ALA A 241 16.31 -20.47 0.05
N ALA A 242 15.40 -20.30 1.01
CA ALA A 242 14.18 -21.09 1.09
C ALA A 242 13.23 -20.75 -0.09
N PHE A 243 13.13 -19.47 -0.46
CA PHE A 243 12.32 -19.01 -1.59
C PHE A 243 12.85 -19.54 -2.92
N CYS A 244 14.16 -19.47 -3.17
CA CYS A 244 14.77 -20.03 -4.37
C CYS A 244 14.56 -21.55 -4.46
N ARG A 245 14.75 -22.28 -3.36
CA ARG A 245 14.49 -23.73 -3.31
C ARG A 245 13.02 -24.08 -3.54
N ALA A 246 12.09 -23.30 -3.01
CA ALA A 246 10.66 -23.47 -3.27
C ALA A 246 10.30 -23.25 -4.75
N LEU A 247 11.06 -22.43 -5.47
CA LEU A 247 10.95 -22.23 -6.92
C LEU A 247 11.75 -23.24 -7.75
N GLY A 248 12.47 -24.18 -7.14
CA GLY A 248 13.28 -25.19 -7.83
C GLY A 248 14.66 -24.69 -8.29
N HIS A 249 15.18 -23.61 -7.71
CA HIS A 249 16.50 -23.06 -8.00
C HIS A 249 17.43 -23.17 -6.78
N ASP A 250 18.70 -23.54 -7.00
CA ASP A 250 19.71 -23.60 -5.95
C ASP A 250 20.69 -22.42 -6.07
N LEU A 251 20.88 -21.67 -4.99
CA LEU A 251 21.68 -20.43 -5.00
C LEU A 251 23.19 -20.68 -5.17
N ASP A 252 23.66 -21.88 -4.84
CA ASP A 252 25.07 -22.28 -5.00
C ASP A 252 25.43 -22.61 -6.47
N SER A 253 24.47 -22.50 -7.39
CA SER A 253 24.65 -22.75 -8.83
C SER A 253 24.85 -21.48 -9.67
N CYS A 254 25.07 -20.32 -9.05
CA CYS A 254 25.33 -19.03 -9.70
C CYS A 254 26.71 -18.46 -9.35
#